data_AF-A0A1Q6HF24-F1
#
_entry.id   AF-A0A1Q6HF24-F1
#
_cell.length_a   1.000
_cell.length_b   1.000
_cell.length_c   1.000
_cell.angle_alpha   90.00
_cell.angle_beta   90.00
_cell.angle_gamma   90.00
#
_symmetry.space_group_name_H-M   'P 1'
#
loop_
_entity.id
_entity.type
_entity.pdbx_description
1 polymer ?
#
loop_
_entity_poly.entity_id
_entity_poly.type
_entity_poly.pdbx_seq_one_letter_code
_entity_poly.pdbx_strand_id
1 'polypeptide(L)'
;MNISFKYIAPFVFGASLVMLGCGHSVPADSKYVDSLANVYPCYDGAAIPCNIAPLDFDIEDEADEYLTRIYSDKSEILVEGSFVDIPESDWNSMLNESKGDSLHIGIYEKHGDEWRRYRTMSVFVSPDTIDRYLVYRLIEPSYVTFEGLRIEQRDLTSFATKTVYDNMAMSTGDNGQCVNCHSFQNYNAGGNMQMHFRVANGGTLVMHGDNIRKVNFMSGSAISTGVYPSWHPTKNLIAYSLNETGQNFHTRDIQKVEVLDYASDVILYDADKDVSTYVAHDSLEFETFPYWNHDGTKLYYCSAHFKFNTDDVDTEMADRYKEVKYNILSRDFNPDTNTFGQVDTVFNAASFGKSATFPRESPDGRYLLFTMADFGNFHIWHKSADLYVKDLRTGNVRPLREVNSNDVESYHSWSSNGRWIVFSSRRDDGSYTRPYIAWFDSKGNAHKPFVLPQGKSGFYKKLYKSFNIPEFIVSPVVQSSRAMAEVLKGEADVVPLNE
;
A
#
# COMPACT_ATOMS: atom_id res chain seq x y z
N MET A 1 -91.00 1.79 -21.91
CA MET A 1 -90.83 2.84 -22.92
C MET A 1 -89.35 3.19 -22.95
N ASN A 2 -88.63 2.76 -23.99
CA ASN A 2 -87.21 3.08 -24.22
C ASN A 2 -87.02 4.58 -24.39
N ILE A 3 -86.04 5.21 -23.72
CA ILE A 3 -85.15 6.25 -24.32
C ILE A 3 -83.76 6.29 -23.61
N SER A 4 -82.75 5.97 -24.43
CA SER A 4 -81.32 6.34 -24.54
C SER A 4 -80.44 6.85 -23.37
N PHE A 5 -79.23 6.28 -23.34
CA PHE A 5 -77.99 6.70 -22.67
C PHE A 5 -77.49 8.12 -23.02
N LYS A 6 -76.86 8.79 -22.03
CA LYS A 6 -75.69 9.66 -22.23
C LYS A 6 -74.68 9.45 -21.09
N TYR A 7 -73.50 8.95 -21.44
CA TYR A 7 -72.33 8.87 -20.58
C TYR A 7 -71.80 10.27 -20.29
N ILE A 8 -71.57 10.60 -19.02
CA ILE A 8 -70.82 11.77 -18.58
C ILE A 8 -69.42 11.28 -18.20
N ALA A 9 -68.41 11.63 -18.99
CA ALA A 9 -67.00 11.50 -18.64
C ALA A 9 -66.58 12.72 -17.81
N PRO A 10 -65.93 12.57 -16.64
CA PRO A 10 -65.23 13.68 -16.01
C PRO A 10 -63.87 13.86 -16.69
N PHE A 11 -63.65 15.06 -17.22
CA PHE A 11 -62.36 15.57 -17.68
C PHE A 11 -61.34 15.51 -16.53
N VAL A 12 -60.35 14.62 -16.62
CA VAL A 12 -59.15 14.69 -15.79
C VAL A 12 -58.18 15.63 -16.51
N PHE A 13 -58.01 16.83 -15.96
CA PHE A 13 -56.96 17.76 -16.37
C PHE A 13 -55.62 17.16 -15.92
N GLY A 14 -54.97 16.39 -16.80
CA GLY A 14 -53.60 15.95 -16.62
C GLY A 14 -52.67 17.16 -16.74
N ALA A 15 -52.34 17.78 -15.60
CA ALA A 15 -51.22 18.70 -15.53
C ALA A 15 -49.93 17.87 -15.66
N SER A 16 -49.41 17.75 -16.88
CA SER A 16 -48.07 17.26 -17.13
C SER A 16 -47.09 18.26 -16.50
N LEU A 17 -46.57 17.92 -15.32
CA LEU A 17 -45.37 18.52 -14.76
C LEU A 17 -44.22 18.19 -15.73
N VAL A 18 -43.90 19.13 -16.60
CA VAL A 18 -42.62 19.13 -17.31
C VAL A 18 -41.57 19.48 -16.27
N MET A 19 -40.87 18.47 -15.75
CA MET A 19 -39.62 18.66 -15.01
C MET A 19 -38.59 19.19 -16.01
N LEU A 20 -38.51 20.52 -16.14
CA LEU A 20 -37.36 21.18 -16.75
C LEU A 20 -36.17 20.88 -15.84
N GLY A 21 -35.39 19.86 -16.19
CA GLY A 21 -34.07 19.68 -15.60
C GLY A 21 -33.24 20.90 -15.95
N CYS A 22 -32.83 21.69 -14.95
CA CYS A 22 -31.73 22.62 -15.09
C CYS A 22 -30.45 21.80 -15.30
N GLY A 23 -30.21 21.36 -16.54
CA GLY A 23 -28.89 20.90 -16.93
C GLY A 23 -27.98 22.12 -16.95
N HIS A 24 -27.09 22.25 -15.98
CA HIS A 24 -26.07 23.29 -15.99
C HIS A 24 -25.16 23.06 -17.20
N SER A 25 -24.79 24.16 -17.87
CA SER A 25 -23.96 24.13 -19.08
C SER A 25 -22.62 24.77 -18.80
N VAL A 26 -21.59 24.28 -19.49
CA VAL A 26 -20.22 24.81 -19.37
C VAL A 26 -20.20 26.31 -19.68
N PRO A 27 -19.63 27.17 -18.82
CA PRO A 27 -19.57 28.62 -19.03
C PRO A 27 -18.84 28.98 -20.32
N ALA A 28 -19.60 29.35 -21.36
CA ALA A 28 -19.07 29.66 -22.68
C ALA A 28 -18.17 30.91 -22.68
N ASP A 29 -18.53 31.93 -21.89
CA ASP A 29 -17.83 33.22 -21.80
C ASP A 29 -16.75 33.24 -20.70
N SER A 30 -16.12 32.09 -20.43
CA SER A 30 -15.08 31.99 -19.40
C SER A 30 -13.73 32.57 -19.87
N LYS A 31 -13.08 33.33 -18.98
CA LYS A 31 -11.74 33.87 -19.18
C LYS A 31 -10.69 32.80 -18.91
N TYR A 32 -9.83 32.54 -19.89
CA TYR A 32 -8.77 31.56 -19.74
C TYR A 32 -7.66 32.03 -18.80
N VAL A 33 -7.25 31.15 -17.89
CA VAL A 33 -6.11 31.30 -16.98
C VAL A 33 -5.07 30.24 -17.33
N ASP A 34 -3.87 30.66 -17.74
CA ASP A 34 -2.79 29.75 -18.15
C ASP A 34 -2.01 29.17 -16.95
N SER A 35 -2.75 28.57 -16.03
CA SER A 35 -2.24 27.78 -14.91
C SER A 35 -3.18 26.61 -14.64
N LEU A 36 -2.68 25.58 -13.94
CA LEU A 36 -3.57 24.63 -13.31
C LEU A 36 -4.36 25.32 -12.20
N ALA A 37 -5.59 24.84 -11.94
CA ALA A 37 -6.33 25.22 -10.73
C ALA A 37 -5.62 24.62 -9.51
N ASN A 38 -5.74 25.28 -8.36
CA ASN A 38 -5.21 24.76 -7.11
C ASN A 38 -6.14 23.66 -6.58
N VAL A 39 -5.75 22.40 -6.73
CA VAL A 39 -6.56 21.24 -6.33
C VAL A 39 -5.77 20.23 -5.53
N TYR A 40 -6.45 19.51 -4.64
CA TYR A 40 -5.86 18.38 -3.93
C TYR A 40 -6.86 17.22 -3.76
N PRO A 41 -6.47 15.98 -4.11
CA PRO A 41 -5.25 15.62 -4.81
C PRO A 41 -5.23 16.15 -6.26
N CYS A 42 -4.04 16.41 -6.80
CA CYS A 42 -3.88 16.80 -8.21
C CYS A 42 -3.53 15.58 -9.07
N TYR A 43 -4.46 15.21 -9.97
CA TYR A 43 -4.34 14.02 -10.82
C TYR A 43 -3.76 14.29 -12.21
N ASP A 44 -3.40 15.54 -12.55
CA ASP A 44 -2.90 15.90 -13.88
C ASP A 44 -1.69 15.06 -14.29
N GLY A 45 -1.73 14.44 -15.47
CA GLY A 45 -0.68 13.57 -16.01
C GLY A 45 -0.59 12.18 -15.37
N ALA A 46 -1.47 11.82 -14.44
CA ALA A 46 -1.50 10.47 -13.86
C ALA A 46 -2.08 9.44 -14.84
N ALA A 47 -1.70 8.18 -14.64
CA ALA A 47 -2.34 7.03 -15.27
C ALA A 47 -3.15 6.25 -14.23
N ILE A 48 -4.40 5.92 -14.55
CA ILE A 48 -5.33 5.26 -13.62
C ILE A 48 -5.87 3.92 -14.16
N PRO A 49 -6.23 2.98 -13.27
CA PRO A 49 -6.88 1.74 -13.68
C PRO A 49 -8.28 2.00 -14.23
N CYS A 50 -8.69 1.25 -15.25
CA CYS A 50 -10.04 1.33 -15.81
C CYS A 50 -11.18 0.86 -14.88
N ASN A 51 -10.85 0.40 -13.67
CA ASN A 51 -11.80 -0.03 -12.64
C ASN A 51 -11.58 0.66 -11.29
N ILE A 52 -10.80 1.75 -11.23
CA ILE A 52 -10.57 2.49 -9.97
C ILE A 52 -11.81 3.28 -9.55
N ALA A 53 -12.01 3.41 -8.25
CA ALA A 53 -12.97 4.32 -7.65
C ALA A 53 -12.82 5.77 -8.16
N PRO A 54 -13.86 6.61 -8.07
CA PRO A 54 -13.80 7.98 -8.55
C PRO A 54 -12.65 8.80 -7.95
N LEU A 55 -12.01 9.62 -8.80
CA LEU A 55 -10.90 10.48 -8.43
C LEU A 55 -11.40 11.80 -7.84
N ASP A 56 -12.08 11.74 -6.70
CA ASP A 56 -12.58 12.95 -6.05
C ASP A 56 -11.42 13.84 -5.58
N PHE A 57 -11.62 15.15 -5.64
CA PHE A 57 -10.67 16.17 -5.21
C PHE A 57 -11.36 17.44 -4.71
N ASP A 58 -10.63 18.23 -3.91
CA ASP A 58 -11.02 19.57 -3.50
C ASP A 58 -10.38 20.61 -4.43
N ILE A 59 -11.16 21.59 -4.86
CA ILE A 59 -10.70 22.88 -5.38
C ILE A 59 -10.42 23.76 -4.16
N GLU A 60 -9.17 24.16 -3.99
CA GLU A 60 -8.69 24.83 -2.79
C GLU A 60 -8.78 26.36 -2.86
N ASP A 61 -8.89 26.91 -4.06
CA ASP A 61 -9.07 28.34 -4.25
C ASP A 61 -10.49 28.77 -3.84
N GLU A 62 -10.62 29.93 -3.21
CA GLU A 62 -11.92 30.50 -2.85
C GLU A 62 -12.59 31.15 -4.08
N ALA A 63 -13.81 30.74 -4.38
CA ALA A 63 -14.67 31.28 -5.43
C ALA A 63 -16.16 31.26 -5.01
N ASP A 64 -16.99 32.04 -5.71
CA ASP A 64 -18.43 32.12 -5.45
C ASP A 64 -19.18 30.88 -5.95
N GLU A 65 -18.80 30.37 -7.12
CA GLU A 65 -19.34 29.16 -7.73
C GLU A 65 -18.21 28.37 -8.41
N TYR A 66 -18.40 27.05 -8.50
CA TYR A 66 -17.44 26.12 -9.09
C TYR A 66 -18.16 25.20 -10.06
N LEU A 67 -17.52 24.91 -11.19
CA LEU A 67 -17.93 23.87 -12.10
C LEU A 67 -16.71 23.07 -12.55
N THR A 68 -16.80 21.75 -12.42
CA THR A 68 -15.84 20.81 -12.98
C THR A 68 -16.49 20.04 -14.12
N ARG A 69 -15.83 20.03 -15.28
CA ARG A 69 -16.19 19.20 -16.43
C ARG A 69 -15.16 18.12 -16.62
N ILE A 70 -15.56 16.86 -16.47
CA ILE A 70 -14.75 15.68 -16.79
C ILE A 70 -15.29 15.12 -18.11
N TYR A 71 -14.45 14.95 -19.13
CA TYR A 71 -14.93 14.58 -20.46
C TYR A 71 -13.93 13.76 -21.27
N SER A 72 -14.48 12.98 -22.19
CA SER A 72 -13.80 12.33 -23.32
C SER A 72 -14.51 12.71 -24.62
N ASP A 73 -14.12 12.11 -25.75
CA ASP A 73 -14.85 12.27 -27.01
C ASP A 73 -16.25 11.63 -26.99
N LYS A 74 -16.55 10.78 -25.99
CA LYS A 74 -17.76 9.95 -25.94
C LYS A 74 -18.77 10.41 -24.89
N SER A 75 -18.30 10.89 -23.74
CA SER A 75 -19.14 11.20 -22.58
C SER A 75 -18.58 12.36 -21.77
N GLU A 76 -19.45 13.01 -21.00
CA GLU A 76 -19.09 14.08 -20.06
C GLU A 76 -19.83 13.93 -18.73
N ILE A 77 -19.17 14.38 -17.66
CA ILE A 77 -19.70 14.50 -16.30
C ILE A 77 -19.49 15.95 -15.87
N LEU A 78 -20.55 16.58 -15.34
CA LEU A 78 -20.52 17.92 -14.77
C LEU A 78 -20.74 17.82 -13.26
N VAL A 79 -19.84 18.41 -12.48
CA VAL A 79 -19.91 18.44 -11.01
C VAL A 79 -19.80 19.88 -10.54
N GLU A 80 -20.67 20.29 -9.64
CA GLU A 80 -20.67 21.61 -9.04
C GLU A 80 -20.12 21.58 -7.60
N GLY A 81 -19.60 22.71 -7.16
CA GLY A 81 -19.04 22.86 -5.82
C GLY A 81 -17.53 22.66 -5.75
N SER A 82 -16.93 23.11 -4.65
CA SER A 82 -15.50 23.04 -4.43
C SER A 82 -15.01 21.62 -4.14
N PHE A 83 -15.84 20.76 -3.56
CA PHE A 83 -15.56 19.33 -3.49
C PHE A 83 -16.18 18.63 -4.70
N VAL A 84 -15.32 18.10 -5.56
CA VAL A 84 -15.71 17.37 -6.77
C VAL A 84 -16.05 15.93 -6.38
N ASP A 85 -17.30 15.70 -6.00
CA ASP A 85 -17.88 14.39 -5.69
C ASP A 85 -18.39 13.74 -6.98
N ILE A 86 -17.58 12.86 -7.59
CA ILE A 86 -17.87 12.29 -8.90
C ILE A 86 -18.84 11.11 -8.74
N PRO A 87 -20.02 11.09 -9.40
CA PRO A 87 -20.96 9.98 -9.30
C PRO A 87 -20.34 8.64 -9.75
N GLU A 88 -20.30 7.66 -8.86
CA GLU A 88 -19.62 6.37 -9.09
C GLU A 88 -20.13 5.62 -10.34
N SER A 89 -21.44 5.68 -10.61
CA SER A 89 -22.05 5.04 -11.79
C SER A 89 -21.58 5.67 -13.11
N ASP A 90 -21.54 7.00 -13.16
CA ASP A 90 -21.14 7.75 -14.36
C ASP A 90 -19.64 7.61 -14.59
N TRP A 91 -18.85 7.67 -13.51
CA TRP A 91 -17.42 7.43 -13.52
C TRP A 91 -17.06 6.05 -14.08
N ASN A 92 -17.70 4.99 -13.58
CA ASN A 92 -17.45 3.63 -14.03
C ASN A 92 -17.78 3.45 -15.52
N SER A 93 -18.86 4.08 -15.99
CA SER A 93 -19.25 4.07 -17.40
C SER A 93 -18.21 4.79 -18.27
N MET A 94 -17.78 5.99 -17.85
CA MET A 94 -16.77 6.79 -18.52
C MET A 94 -15.41 6.09 -18.59
N LEU A 95 -14.94 5.46 -17.51
CA LEU A 95 -13.70 4.68 -17.52
C LEU A 95 -13.76 3.51 -18.48
N ASN A 96 -14.88 2.78 -18.52
CA ASN A 96 -15.03 1.65 -19.41
C ASN A 96 -14.99 2.07 -20.90
N GLU A 97 -15.56 3.23 -21.23
CA GLU A 97 -15.56 3.79 -22.58
C GLU A 97 -14.21 4.37 -23.01
N SER A 98 -13.37 4.76 -22.06
CA SER A 98 -12.12 5.52 -22.29
C SER A 98 -10.85 4.68 -22.10
N LYS A 99 -10.95 3.35 -21.99
CA LYS A 99 -9.82 2.42 -21.89
C LYS A 99 -8.79 2.63 -23.01
N GLY A 100 -7.54 2.90 -22.63
CA GLY A 100 -6.44 3.16 -23.55
C GLY A 100 -6.39 4.59 -24.08
N ASP A 101 -7.18 5.51 -23.52
CA ASP A 101 -7.24 6.91 -23.89
C ASP A 101 -7.24 7.82 -22.66
N SER A 102 -7.28 9.15 -22.86
CA SER A 102 -7.26 10.14 -21.79
C SER A 102 -8.63 10.73 -21.49
N LEU A 103 -8.90 10.97 -20.21
CA LEU A 103 -9.94 11.87 -19.73
C LEU A 103 -9.36 13.27 -19.57
N HIS A 104 -10.19 14.28 -19.82
CA HIS A 104 -9.86 15.67 -19.64
C HIS A 104 -10.69 16.28 -18.53
N ILE A 105 -10.06 17.06 -17.64
CA ILE A 105 -10.71 17.70 -16.50
C ILE A 105 -10.54 19.21 -16.64
N GLY A 106 -11.63 19.92 -16.96
CA GLY A 106 -11.68 21.37 -17.00
C GLY A 106 -12.30 21.92 -15.72
N ILE A 107 -11.61 22.84 -15.06
CA ILE A 107 -12.07 23.50 -13.82
C ILE A 107 -12.42 24.94 -14.12
N TYR A 108 -13.57 25.36 -13.61
CA TYR A 108 -14.12 26.69 -13.75
C TYR A 108 -14.48 27.25 -12.38
N GLU A 109 -14.11 28.50 -12.16
CA GLU A 109 -14.42 29.24 -10.93
C GLU A 109 -15.06 30.57 -11.28
N LYS A 110 -16.12 30.93 -10.55
CA LYS A 110 -16.79 32.21 -10.70
C LYS A 110 -16.33 33.16 -9.61
N HIS A 111 -15.91 34.36 -10.01
CA HIS A 111 -15.49 35.45 -9.14
C HIS A 111 -16.32 36.69 -9.51
N GLY A 112 -17.34 36.99 -8.70
CA GLY A 112 -18.38 37.96 -9.03
C GLY A 112 -19.15 37.54 -10.28
N ASP A 113 -19.09 38.36 -11.33
CA ASP A 113 -19.76 38.09 -12.61
C ASP A 113 -18.82 37.40 -13.64
N GLU A 114 -17.54 37.18 -13.32
CA GLU A 114 -16.55 36.61 -14.24
C GLU A 114 -16.32 35.12 -13.96
N TRP A 115 -16.57 34.27 -14.96
CA TRP A 115 -16.08 32.89 -14.94
C TRP A 115 -14.63 32.83 -15.43
N ARG A 116 -13.80 32.08 -14.72
CA ARG A 116 -12.44 31.74 -15.11
C ARG A 116 -12.36 30.27 -15.45
N ARG A 117 -11.61 29.92 -16.50
CA ARG A 117 -11.31 28.54 -16.89
C ARG A 117 -9.81 28.31 -16.82
N TYR A 118 -9.40 27.33 -16.03
CA TYR A 118 -8.01 26.96 -15.88
C TYR A 118 -7.53 26.03 -16.99
N ARG A 119 -6.21 25.80 -17.04
CA ARG A 119 -5.62 24.78 -17.90
C ARG A 119 -6.26 23.42 -17.61
N THR A 120 -6.68 22.73 -18.66
CA THR A 120 -7.29 21.41 -18.58
C THR A 120 -6.27 20.37 -18.13
N MET A 121 -6.61 19.60 -17.10
CA MET A 121 -5.82 18.45 -16.67
C MET A 121 -6.11 17.25 -17.57
N SER A 122 -5.15 16.33 -17.69
CA SER A 122 -5.29 15.10 -18.47
C SER A 122 -4.98 13.88 -17.61
N VAL A 123 -5.82 12.85 -17.66
CA VAL A 123 -5.62 11.59 -16.92
C VAL A 123 -5.74 10.43 -17.89
N PHE A 124 -4.72 9.58 -17.98
CA PHE A 124 -4.76 8.42 -18.87
C PHE A 124 -5.47 7.23 -18.21
N VAL A 125 -6.44 6.63 -18.89
CA VAL A 125 -7.14 5.43 -18.43
C VAL A 125 -6.46 4.21 -19.01
N SER A 126 -5.67 3.52 -18.18
CA SER A 126 -5.01 2.28 -18.57
C SER A 126 -6.04 1.18 -18.82
N PRO A 127 -5.88 0.34 -19.87
CA PRO A 127 -6.72 -0.83 -20.07
C PRO A 127 -6.49 -1.90 -19.00
N ASP A 128 -5.40 -1.83 -18.24
CA ASP A 128 -5.08 -2.77 -17.17
C ASP A 128 -5.94 -2.49 -15.92
N THR A 129 -6.60 -3.52 -15.41
CA THR A 129 -7.33 -3.43 -14.13
C THR A 129 -6.37 -3.44 -12.94
N ILE A 130 -6.80 -2.89 -11.82
CA ILE A 130 -6.14 -3.07 -10.51
C ILE A 130 -6.84 -4.16 -9.70
N ASP A 131 -6.09 -4.78 -8.79
CA ASP A 131 -6.66 -5.71 -7.80
C ASP A 131 -7.77 -5.00 -7.01
N ARG A 132 -8.83 -5.73 -6.67
CA ARG A 132 -10.02 -5.11 -6.08
C ARG A 132 -9.76 -4.54 -4.69
N TYR A 133 -8.86 -5.12 -3.90
CA TYR A 133 -8.69 -4.72 -2.51
C TYR A 133 -7.25 -4.32 -2.19
N LEU A 134 -7.13 -3.35 -1.28
CA LEU A 134 -5.89 -2.96 -0.63
C LEU A 134 -6.04 -3.13 0.88
N VAL A 135 -5.11 -3.85 1.51
CA VAL A 135 -5.05 -3.97 2.97
C VAL A 135 -3.86 -3.18 3.49
N TYR A 136 -4.10 -2.41 4.53
CA TYR A 136 -3.08 -1.58 5.17
C TYR A 136 -3.35 -1.45 6.66
N ARG A 137 -2.32 -1.04 7.39
CA ARG A 137 -2.42 -0.65 8.78
C ARG A 137 -2.53 0.86 8.92
N LEU A 138 -3.45 1.32 9.75
CA LEU A 138 -3.48 2.70 10.24
C LEU A 138 -2.74 2.80 11.58
N ILE A 139 -1.76 3.70 11.65
CA ILE A 139 -0.88 3.89 12.82
C ILE A 139 -0.57 5.38 13.05
N GLU A 140 -0.32 5.79 14.29
CA GLU A 140 0.20 7.14 14.59
C GLU A 140 1.55 7.38 13.91
N PRO A 141 1.89 8.63 13.55
CA PRO A 141 3.02 8.92 12.68
C PRO A 141 4.37 8.54 13.30
N SER A 142 4.52 8.52 14.63
CA SER A 142 5.77 8.14 15.31
C SER A 142 5.99 6.63 15.45
N TYR A 143 4.97 5.81 15.18
CA TYR A 143 5.01 4.35 15.23
C TYR A 143 5.29 3.77 16.64
N VAL A 144 5.09 4.56 17.70
CA VAL A 144 5.38 4.18 19.09
C VAL A 144 4.16 3.71 19.88
N THR A 145 2.95 4.06 19.45
CA THR A 145 1.73 3.75 20.21
C THR A 145 1.26 2.34 19.87
N PHE A 146 1.20 1.47 20.88
CA PHE A 146 0.66 0.11 20.77
C PHE A 146 -0.86 0.03 21.01
N GLU A 147 -1.55 1.16 20.89
CA GLU A 147 -3.00 1.29 20.98
C GLU A 147 -3.53 2.11 19.79
N GLY A 148 -4.79 1.88 19.41
CA GLY A 148 -5.44 2.58 18.29
C GLY A 148 -4.86 2.25 16.91
N LEU A 149 -4.37 1.02 16.74
CA LEU A 149 -3.90 0.45 15.48
C LEU A 149 -5.03 -0.35 14.85
N ARG A 150 -5.27 -0.14 13.55
CA ARG A 150 -6.27 -0.90 12.80
C ARG A 150 -5.70 -1.47 11.52
N ILE A 151 -6.04 -2.72 11.22
CA ILE A 151 -5.88 -3.30 9.89
C ILE A 151 -7.19 -3.05 9.14
N GLU A 152 -7.11 -2.33 8.04
CA GLU A 152 -8.25 -1.95 7.21
C GLU A 152 -8.10 -2.57 5.83
N GLN A 153 -9.23 -2.96 5.24
CA GLN A 153 -9.34 -3.40 3.86
C GLN A 153 -10.19 -2.39 3.08
N ARG A 154 -9.61 -1.84 2.01
CA ARG A 154 -10.24 -0.87 1.13
C ARG A 154 -10.59 -1.53 -0.21
N ASP A 155 -11.82 -1.36 -0.68
CA ASP A 155 -12.25 -1.76 -2.03
C ASP A 155 -11.85 -0.69 -3.06
N LEU A 156 -10.82 -0.93 -3.85
CA LEU A 156 -10.27 0.03 -4.81
C LEU A 156 -11.23 0.40 -5.96
N THR A 157 -12.34 -0.32 -6.15
CA THR A 157 -13.33 -0.01 -7.20
C THR A 157 -14.50 0.84 -6.70
N SER A 158 -14.56 1.15 -5.40
CA SER A 158 -15.59 2.00 -4.76
C SER A 158 -14.95 2.77 -3.59
N PHE A 159 -15.72 3.36 -2.67
CA PHE A 159 -15.19 3.95 -1.41
C PHE A 159 -15.29 3.04 -0.17
N ALA A 160 -15.77 1.80 -0.34
CA ALA A 160 -16.00 0.89 0.77
C ALA A 160 -14.70 0.54 1.52
N THR A 161 -14.79 0.52 2.85
CA THR A 161 -13.72 0.11 3.76
C THR A 161 -14.28 -0.82 4.84
N LYS A 162 -13.54 -1.88 5.16
CA LYS A 162 -13.85 -2.83 6.23
C LYS A 162 -12.67 -2.92 7.19
N THR A 163 -12.93 -2.77 8.49
CA THR A 163 -11.94 -3.08 9.52
C THR A 163 -11.77 -4.59 9.64
N VAL A 164 -10.55 -5.06 9.36
CA VAL A 164 -10.14 -6.46 9.52
C VAL A 164 -9.87 -6.76 10.98
N TYR A 165 -9.12 -5.87 11.64
CA TYR A 165 -8.79 -5.99 13.07
C TYR A 165 -8.58 -4.61 13.70
N ASP A 166 -9.11 -4.42 14.90
CA ASP A 166 -8.89 -3.23 15.73
C ASP A 166 -8.26 -3.67 17.06
N ASN A 167 -7.03 -3.23 17.33
CA ASN A 167 -6.30 -3.65 18.52
C ASN A 167 -6.89 -3.12 19.83
N MET A 168 -7.79 -2.13 19.77
CA MET A 168 -8.50 -1.65 20.96
C MET A 168 -9.43 -2.71 21.54
N ALA A 169 -9.82 -3.72 20.75
CA ALA A 169 -10.58 -4.87 21.26
C ALA A 169 -9.78 -5.73 22.27
N MET A 170 -8.45 -5.64 22.24
CA MET A 170 -7.53 -6.43 23.06
C MET A 170 -6.62 -5.58 23.95
N SER A 171 -6.65 -4.25 23.81
CA SER A 171 -5.83 -3.33 24.59
C SER A 171 -6.59 -2.83 25.82
N THR A 172 -5.98 -2.89 27.01
CA THR A 172 -6.60 -2.41 28.26
C THR A 172 -5.60 -1.73 29.18
N GLY A 173 -5.76 -0.42 29.42
CA GLY A 173 -4.91 0.33 30.36
C GLY A 173 -3.44 0.22 29.99
N ASP A 174 -2.63 -0.44 30.83
CA ASP A 174 -1.19 -0.63 30.59
C ASP A 174 -0.88 -1.78 29.61
N ASN A 175 -1.89 -2.55 29.18
CA ASN A 175 -1.74 -3.70 28.28
C ASN A 175 -2.07 -3.33 26.82
N GLY A 176 -1.27 -2.48 26.20
CA GLY A 176 -1.36 -2.21 24.76
C GLY A 176 -0.95 -3.43 23.91
N GLN A 177 -1.59 -3.60 22.75
CA GLN A 177 -1.25 -4.65 21.81
C GLN A 177 -0.82 -4.06 20.46
N CYS A 178 0.42 -4.26 20.05
CA CYS A 178 0.82 -3.91 18.69
C CYS A 178 0.27 -4.95 17.71
N VAL A 179 -0.39 -4.51 16.64
CA VAL A 179 -0.59 -5.30 15.42
C VAL A 179 0.33 -4.71 14.34
N ASN A 180 1.35 -5.47 13.92
CA ASN A 180 2.48 -4.89 13.17
C ASN A 180 2.52 -5.26 11.69
N CYS A 181 2.32 -6.54 11.35
CA CYS A 181 2.54 -7.05 10.00
C CYS A 181 1.42 -8.01 9.58
N HIS A 182 0.54 -7.58 8.67
CA HIS A 182 -0.31 -8.48 7.88
C HIS A 182 0.45 -8.89 6.61
N SER A 183 0.34 -10.15 6.21
CA SER A 183 0.94 -10.66 4.97
C SER A 183 0.09 -11.79 4.40
N PHE A 184 0.04 -11.87 3.07
CA PHE A 184 -0.87 -12.73 2.33
C PHE A 184 -0.09 -13.66 1.40
N GLN A 185 -0.53 -14.91 1.31
CA GLN A 185 -0.07 -15.79 0.25
C GLN A 185 -0.86 -15.49 -1.03
N ASN A 186 -0.14 -15.31 -2.14
CA ASN A 186 -0.72 -15.20 -3.49
C ASN A 186 -1.96 -14.27 -3.53
N TYR A 187 -1.79 -13.02 -3.08
CA TYR A 187 -2.85 -12.00 -3.09
C TYR A 187 -4.12 -12.42 -2.33
N ASN A 188 -3.96 -13.25 -1.30
CA ASN A 188 -5.05 -13.84 -0.52
C ASN A 188 -6.01 -14.72 -1.35
N ALA A 189 -5.64 -15.15 -2.57
CA ALA A 189 -6.54 -15.88 -3.47
C ALA A 189 -7.12 -17.16 -2.82
N GLY A 190 -6.33 -17.85 -2.00
CA GLY A 190 -6.73 -19.03 -1.23
C GLY A 190 -7.19 -18.76 0.21
N GLY A 191 -7.28 -17.48 0.63
CA GLY A 191 -7.63 -17.12 2.01
C GLY A 191 -6.50 -17.38 3.02
N ASN A 192 -5.26 -17.52 2.57
CA ASN A 192 -4.09 -17.78 3.40
C ASN A 192 -3.39 -16.46 3.74
N MET A 193 -3.27 -16.18 5.03
CA MET A 193 -2.68 -14.94 5.52
C MET A 193 -2.09 -15.11 6.92
N GLN A 194 -1.34 -14.12 7.37
CA GLN A 194 -0.86 -14.07 8.75
C GLN A 194 -0.89 -12.65 9.30
N MET A 195 -1.02 -12.54 10.62
CA MET A 195 -0.90 -11.28 11.35
C MET A 195 -0.04 -11.45 12.60
N HIS A 196 0.93 -10.55 12.79
CA HIS A 196 1.83 -10.60 13.94
C HIS A 196 1.44 -9.59 15.02
N PHE A 197 1.40 -10.05 16.27
CA PHE A 197 1.02 -9.30 17.46
C PHE A 197 2.13 -9.29 18.50
N ARG A 198 2.39 -8.13 19.11
CA ARG A 198 3.42 -7.96 20.16
C ARG A 198 2.81 -7.45 21.46
N VAL A 199 3.56 -7.64 22.56
CA VAL A 199 3.19 -7.24 23.93
C VAL A 199 1.96 -8.03 24.40
N ALA A 200 0.82 -7.40 24.62
CA ALA A 200 -0.35 -8.08 25.15
C ALA A 200 -0.84 -9.17 24.20
N ASN A 201 -0.97 -10.40 24.70
CA ASN A 201 -1.38 -11.57 23.91
C ASN A 201 -0.52 -11.81 22.66
N GLY A 202 0.79 -11.51 22.75
CA GLY A 202 1.73 -11.64 21.64
C GLY A 202 1.79 -13.02 21.01
N GLY A 203 2.15 -13.05 19.73
CA GLY A 203 2.20 -14.25 18.89
C GLY A 203 1.84 -13.92 17.44
N THR A 204 1.98 -14.90 16.56
CA THR A 204 1.63 -14.78 15.15
C THR A 204 0.37 -15.57 14.89
N LEU A 205 -0.69 -14.92 14.39
CA LEU A 205 -1.81 -15.63 13.81
C LEU A 205 -1.44 -16.09 12.41
N VAL A 206 -1.48 -17.40 12.17
CA VAL A 206 -1.36 -18.02 10.85
C VAL A 206 -2.73 -18.55 10.47
N MET A 207 -3.23 -18.14 9.31
CA MET A 207 -4.60 -18.41 8.87
C MET A 207 -4.60 -19.15 7.54
N HIS A 208 -5.32 -20.26 7.50
CA HIS A 208 -5.51 -21.11 6.34
C HIS A 208 -6.98 -21.35 6.07
N GLY A 209 -7.57 -20.56 5.16
CA GLY A 209 -9.02 -20.52 5.03
C GLY A 209 -9.65 -20.20 6.40
N ASP A 210 -10.58 -21.03 6.86
CA ASP A 210 -11.25 -20.81 8.15
C ASP A 210 -10.42 -21.21 9.39
N ASN A 211 -9.28 -21.89 9.20
CA ASN A 211 -8.42 -22.30 10.30
C ASN A 211 -7.54 -21.14 10.76
N ILE A 212 -7.63 -20.74 12.03
CA ILE A 212 -6.83 -19.68 12.64
C ILE A 212 -6.03 -20.31 13.79
N ARG A 213 -4.69 -20.25 13.70
CA ARG A 213 -3.78 -20.73 14.76
C ARG A 213 -2.93 -19.57 15.27
N LYS A 214 -2.56 -19.62 16.55
CA LYS A 214 -1.59 -18.71 17.15
C LYS A 214 -0.29 -19.47 17.37
N VAL A 215 0.79 -19.03 16.74
CA VAL A 215 2.11 -19.66 16.85
C VAL A 215 3.12 -18.70 17.46
N ASN A 216 4.17 -19.26 18.06
CA ASN A 216 5.31 -18.52 18.56
C ASN A 216 6.61 -19.19 18.13
N PHE A 217 7.49 -18.40 17.52
CA PHE A 217 8.79 -18.84 17.02
C PHE A 217 9.93 -18.70 18.05
N MET A 218 9.65 -18.17 19.25
CA MET A 218 10.62 -18.15 20.36
C MET A 218 10.83 -19.58 20.89
N SER A 219 11.75 -20.33 20.28
CA SER A 219 12.14 -21.66 20.71
C SER A 219 13.64 -21.91 20.50
N GLY A 220 14.24 -22.75 21.34
CA GLY A 220 15.65 -23.13 21.21
C GLY A 220 16.60 -21.93 21.22
N SER A 221 17.39 -21.80 20.15
CA SER A 221 18.39 -20.75 19.91
C SER A 221 17.83 -19.49 19.22
N ALA A 222 16.51 -19.41 18.98
CA ALA A 222 15.89 -18.26 18.33
C ALA A 222 16.13 -16.95 19.11
N ILE A 223 16.69 -15.96 18.43
CA ILE A 223 17.00 -14.64 19.00
C ILE A 223 15.76 -13.75 19.20
N SER A 224 14.71 -13.98 18.40
CA SER A 224 13.44 -13.26 18.50
C SER A 224 12.29 -14.10 17.93
N THR A 225 11.06 -13.60 18.09
CA THR A 225 9.93 -14.11 17.32
C THR A 225 10.01 -13.62 15.87
N GLY A 226 9.21 -14.19 14.96
CA GLY A 226 9.16 -13.79 13.56
C GLY A 226 8.68 -12.35 13.38
N VAL A 227 9.42 -11.55 12.61
CA VAL A 227 9.20 -10.11 12.42
C VAL A 227 8.65 -9.78 11.03
N TYR A 228 9.42 -10.05 9.97
CA TYR A 228 9.01 -9.78 8.59
C TYR A 228 8.74 -11.08 7.84
N PRO A 229 7.49 -11.36 7.45
CA PRO A 229 7.09 -12.59 6.77
C PRO A 229 7.11 -12.47 5.24
N SER A 230 7.37 -13.60 4.57
CA SER A 230 7.01 -13.81 3.17
C SER A 230 6.49 -15.22 2.95
N TRP A 231 5.29 -15.30 2.39
CA TRP A 231 4.65 -16.56 2.02
C TRP A 231 5.26 -17.12 0.74
N HIS A 232 5.56 -18.42 0.73
CA HIS A 232 5.84 -19.12 -0.52
C HIS A 232 4.60 -19.05 -1.42
N PRO A 233 4.72 -18.82 -2.74
CA PRO A 233 3.57 -18.55 -3.61
C PRO A 233 2.50 -19.65 -3.61
N THR A 234 2.90 -20.93 -3.54
CA THR A 234 1.99 -22.07 -3.64
C THR A 234 2.02 -23.07 -2.48
N LYS A 235 3.09 -23.15 -1.70
CA LYS A 235 3.27 -24.13 -0.61
C LYS A 235 2.95 -23.52 0.74
N ASN A 236 2.66 -24.37 1.72
CA ASN A 236 2.38 -23.94 3.08
C ASN A 236 3.66 -23.63 3.88
N LEU A 237 4.45 -22.72 3.34
CA LEU A 237 5.76 -22.32 3.84
C LEU A 237 5.81 -20.81 4.00
N ILE A 238 6.38 -20.34 5.10
CA ILE A 238 6.57 -18.92 5.37
C ILE A 238 8.02 -18.67 5.77
N ALA A 239 8.70 -17.79 5.05
CA ALA A 239 9.99 -17.29 5.47
C ALA A 239 9.78 -16.13 6.45
N TYR A 240 10.51 -16.11 7.55
CA TYR A 240 10.50 -15.02 8.52
C TYR A 240 11.92 -14.52 8.73
N SER A 241 12.09 -13.21 8.84
CA SER A 241 13.24 -12.69 9.58
C SER A 241 12.96 -12.75 11.08
N LEU A 242 14.01 -13.04 11.86
CA LEU A 242 14.09 -12.81 13.29
C LEU A 242 14.93 -11.54 13.44
N ASN A 243 14.51 -10.57 14.24
CA ASN A 243 15.25 -9.31 14.40
C ASN A 243 15.15 -8.83 15.85
N GLU A 244 16.31 -8.55 16.44
CA GLU A 244 16.45 -7.73 17.62
C GLU A 244 16.65 -6.27 17.17
N THR A 245 15.66 -5.42 17.46
CA THR A 245 15.61 -4.06 16.93
C THR A 245 15.47 -3.01 18.02
N GLY A 246 16.14 -1.88 17.87
CA GLY A 246 15.95 -0.66 18.67
C GLY A 246 15.38 0.50 17.86
N GLN A 247 14.99 1.57 18.54
CA GLN A 247 14.54 2.81 17.90
C GLN A 247 15.22 4.02 18.54
N ASN A 248 15.80 4.87 17.70
CA ASN A 248 16.36 6.15 18.09
C ASN A 248 15.51 7.32 17.56
N PHE A 249 15.40 8.37 18.36
CA PHE A 249 14.69 9.59 18.00
C PHE A 249 15.66 10.76 17.94
N HIS A 250 15.80 11.37 16.77
CA HIS A 250 16.70 12.49 16.59
C HIS A 250 16.04 13.80 17.02
N THR A 251 16.71 14.55 17.89
CA THR A 251 16.22 15.86 18.36
C THR A 251 16.50 17.00 17.38
N ARG A 252 17.47 16.84 16.46
CA ARG A 252 17.94 17.89 15.54
C ARG A 252 18.25 17.40 14.11
N ASP A 253 17.78 16.21 13.73
CA ASP A 253 17.94 15.68 12.36
C ASP A 253 16.62 15.79 11.60
N ILE A 254 16.71 15.91 10.27
CA ILE A 254 15.54 15.87 9.37
C ILE A 254 14.92 14.46 9.31
N GLN A 255 15.73 13.43 9.57
CA GLN A 255 15.30 12.06 9.76
C GLN A 255 14.87 11.91 11.22
N LYS A 256 13.57 11.83 11.47
CA LYS A 256 13.02 11.90 12.83
C LYS A 256 13.29 10.64 13.66
N VAL A 257 13.30 9.49 13.00
CA VAL A 257 13.36 8.16 13.61
C VAL A 257 14.40 7.33 12.87
N GLU A 258 15.22 6.59 13.61
CA GLU A 258 16.05 5.51 13.09
C GLU A 258 15.63 4.20 13.75
N VAL A 259 15.56 3.12 12.98
CA VAL A 259 15.37 1.76 13.51
C VAL A 259 16.68 1.02 13.33
N LEU A 260 17.22 0.52 14.44
CA LEU A 260 18.52 -0.13 14.52
C LEU A 260 18.32 -1.63 14.61
N ASP A 261 19.16 -2.41 13.93
CA ASP A 261 19.25 -3.86 14.10
C ASP A 261 20.49 -4.18 14.95
N TYR A 262 20.34 -5.10 15.89
CA TYR A 262 21.44 -5.58 16.76
C TYR A 262 21.84 -7.02 16.49
N ALA A 263 20.86 -7.83 16.09
CA ALA A 263 21.03 -9.20 15.65
C ALA A 263 19.83 -9.57 14.77
N SER A 264 20.03 -10.47 13.82
CA SER A 264 18.93 -11.00 13.03
C SER A 264 19.28 -12.34 12.41
N ASP A 265 18.25 -13.07 12.00
CA ASP A 265 18.35 -14.33 11.27
C ASP A 265 17.23 -14.42 10.24
N VAL A 266 17.27 -15.41 9.34
CA VAL A 266 16.12 -15.80 8.52
C VAL A 266 15.80 -17.28 8.78
N ILE A 267 14.53 -17.59 9.02
CA ILE A 267 14.02 -18.95 9.19
C ILE A 267 12.94 -19.28 8.16
N LEU A 268 12.79 -20.57 7.87
CA LEU A 268 11.68 -21.13 7.11
C LEU A 268 10.76 -21.86 8.08
N TYR A 269 9.51 -21.43 8.17
CA TYR A 269 8.44 -22.14 8.87
C TYR A 269 7.68 -23.04 7.90
N ASP A 270 7.69 -24.35 8.17
CA ASP A 270 6.86 -25.35 7.51
C ASP A 270 5.59 -25.56 8.33
N ALA A 271 4.50 -24.93 7.90
CA ALA A 271 3.25 -24.91 8.65
C ALA A 271 2.47 -26.24 8.57
N ASP A 272 2.80 -27.11 7.61
CA ASP A 272 2.23 -28.47 7.54
C ASP A 272 2.88 -29.39 8.59
N LYS A 273 4.17 -29.21 8.87
CA LYS A 273 4.91 -30.00 9.87
C LYS A 273 5.02 -29.34 11.23
N ASP A 274 4.69 -28.05 11.31
CA ASP A 274 4.83 -27.20 12.48
C ASP A 274 6.27 -27.14 13.02
N VAL A 275 7.23 -26.96 12.11
CA VAL A 275 8.66 -26.85 12.44
C VAL A 275 9.29 -25.67 11.70
N SER A 276 10.33 -25.10 12.29
CA SER A 276 11.15 -24.07 11.65
C SER A 276 12.60 -24.52 11.48
N THR A 277 13.29 -23.97 10.48
CA THR A 277 14.70 -24.26 10.15
C THR A 277 15.40 -22.97 9.76
N TYR A 278 16.70 -22.88 10.03
CA TYR A 278 17.49 -21.73 9.60
C TYR A 278 17.68 -21.67 8.08
N VAL A 279 17.54 -20.47 7.53
CA VAL A 279 17.83 -20.09 6.15
C VAL A 279 19.03 -19.16 6.08
N ALA A 280 19.22 -18.29 7.06
CA ALA A 280 20.43 -17.51 7.22
C ALA A 280 20.64 -17.27 8.72
N HIS A 281 21.86 -17.45 9.18
CA HIS A 281 22.22 -17.43 10.60
C HIS A 281 23.73 -17.18 10.72
N ASP A 282 24.15 -15.93 10.55
CA ASP A 282 25.52 -15.49 10.77
C ASP A 282 25.53 -14.28 11.73
N SER A 283 26.26 -14.40 12.85
CA SER A 283 26.31 -13.34 13.86
C SER A 283 27.00 -12.06 13.41
N LEU A 284 27.62 -12.04 12.23
CA LEU A 284 28.21 -10.85 11.60
C LEU A 284 27.35 -10.24 10.50
N GLU A 285 26.21 -10.86 10.19
CA GLU A 285 25.29 -10.39 9.17
C GLU A 285 23.97 -9.98 9.81
N PHE A 286 23.38 -8.90 9.31
CA PHE A 286 22.01 -8.53 9.65
C PHE A 286 21.07 -8.93 8.52
N GLU A 287 20.54 -10.17 8.55
CA GLU A 287 19.57 -10.67 7.58
C GLU A 287 18.12 -10.25 7.86
N THR A 288 17.42 -9.76 6.84
CA THR A 288 16.04 -9.25 6.99
C THR A 288 15.26 -9.28 5.68
N PHE A 289 13.96 -8.94 5.75
CA PHE A 289 13.06 -8.79 4.61
C PHE A 289 13.11 -9.94 3.58
N PRO A 290 12.85 -11.19 4.00
CA PRO A 290 12.73 -12.30 3.05
C PRO A 290 11.60 -12.04 2.05
N TYR A 291 11.76 -12.51 0.81
CA TYR A 291 10.74 -12.44 -0.22
C TYR A 291 10.88 -13.59 -1.23
N TRP A 292 9.85 -14.41 -1.37
CA TRP A 292 9.82 -15.48 -2.35
C TRP A 292 9.72 -14.93 -3.79
N ASN A 293 10.44 -15.56 -4.71
CA ASN A 293 10.22 -15.32 -6.13
C ASN A 293 8.87 -15.91 -6.59
N HIS A 294 8.41 -15.50 -7.78
CA HIS A 294 7.09 -15.80 -8.33
C HIS A 294 6.76 -17.29 -8.43
N ASP A 295 7.75 -18.15 -8.70
CA ASP A 295 7.57 -19.60 -8.84
C ASP A 295 7.92 -20.40 -7.57
N GLY A 296 8.45 -19.73 -6.54
CA GLY A 296 8.81 -20.33 -5.26
C GLY A 296 10.10 -21.14 -5.28
N THR A 297 10.93 -21.03 -6.31
CA THR A 297 12.22 -21.75 -6.42
C THR A 297 13.42 -20.94 -5.92
N LYS A 298 13.20 -19.71 -5.46
CA LYS A 298 14.26 -18.84 -4.93
C LYS A 298 13.69 -17.94 -3.83
N LEU A 299 14.50 -17.73 -2.78
CA LEU A 299 14.20 -16.74 -1.74
C LEU A 299 15.18 -15.58 -1.85
N TYR A 300 14.66 -14.38 -2.03
CA TYR A 300 15.39 -13.12 -1.86
C TYR A 300 15.40 -12.73 -0.37
N TYR A 301 16.43 -12.04 0.08
CA TYR A 301 16.49 -11.42 1.39
C TYR A 301 17.52 -10.30 1.38
N CYS A 302 17.47 -9.42 2.39
CA CYS A 302 18.45 -8.38 2.60
C CYS A 302 19.48 -8.83 3.64
N SER A 303 20.71 -8.39 3.51
CA SER A 303 21.77 -8.68 4.49
C SER A 303 22.81 -7.55 4.51
N ALA A 304 23.22 -7.14 5.71
CA ALA A 304 24.28 -6.16 5.91
C ALA A 304 25.36 -6.72 6.84
N HIS A 305 26.60 -6.72 6.38
CA HIS A 305 27.73 -7.10 7.22
C HIS A 305 28.00 -6.00 8.26
N PHE A 306 27.94 -6.34 9.54
CA PHE A 306 28.29 -5.42 10.60
C PHE A 306 28.96 -6.15 11.76
N LYS A 307 30.13 -5.64 12.15
CA LYS A 307 30.89 -6.16 13.29
C LYS A 307 30.98 -5.10 14.39
N PHE A 308 30.46 -5.47 15.56
CA PHE A 308 30.71 -4.74 16.80
C PHE A 308 32.18 -4.90 17.22
N ASN A 309 32.79 -3.80 17.64
CA ASN A 309 34.17 -3.75 18.12
C ASN A 309 34.24 -3.56 19.63
N THR A 310 33.11 -3.31 20.28
CA THR A 310 32.99 -3.06 21.71
C THR A 310 31.85 -3.89 22.31
N ASP A 311 31.88 -4.05 23.63
CA ASP A 311 30.78 -4.70 24.37
C ASP A 311 29.59 -3.75 24.60
N ASP A 312 29.77 -2.43 24.39
CA ASP A 312 28.71 -1.42 24.48
C ASP A 312 28.02 -1.25 23.12
N VAL A 313 27.24 -2.27 22.76
CA VAL A 313 26.59 -2.38 21.44
C VAL A 313 25.59 -1.24 21.17
N ASP A 314 24.94 -0.72 22.21
CA ASP A 314 23.98 0.38 22.09
C ASP A 314 24.67 1.69 21.69
N THR A 315 25.74 2.06 22.40
CA THR A 315 26.51 3.27 22.08
C THR A 315 27.18 3.12 20.71
N GLU A 316 27.78 1.96 20.44
CA GLU A 316 28.45 1.72 19.16
C GLU A 316 27.47 1.77 17.98
N MET A 317 26.28 1.17 18.10
CA MET A 317 25.27 1.22 17.06
C MET A 317 24.74 2.65 16.88
N ALA A 318 24.49 3.39 17.96
CA ALA A 318 24.05 4.79 17.89
C ALA A 318 25.06 5.69 17.14
N ASP A 319 26.36 5.39 17.22
CA ASP A 319 27.42 6.13 16.53
C ASP A 319 27.64 5.64 15.08
N ARG A 320 27.52 4.33 14.84
CA ARG A 320 27.92 3.68 13.58
C ARG A 320 26.77 3.19 12.71
N TYR A 321 25.51 3.44 13.06
CA TYR A 321 24.34 2.96 12.28
C TYR A 321 24.39 3.30 10.79
N LYS A 322 25.02 4.43 10.41
CA LYS A 322 25.18 4.83 9.01
C LYS A 322 26.11 3.92 8.20
N GLU A 323 26.94 3.11 8.87
CA GLU A 323 27.81 2.11 8.25
C GLU A 323 27.02 0.86 7.84
N VAL A 324 25.83 0.63 8.40
CA VAL A 324 24.99 -0.52 8.07
C VAL A 324 24.41 -0.33 6.67
N LYS A 325 24.85 -1.15 5.72
CA LYS A 325 24.43 -1.12 4.30
C LYS A 325 23.92 -2.48 3.87
N TYR A 326 22.61 -2.60 3.67
CA TYR A 326 21.99 -3.85 3.22
C TYR A 326 22.18 -4.03 1.73
N ASN A 327 22.60 -5.23 1.36
CA ASN A 327 22.58 -5.74 -0.01
C ASN A 327 21.35 -6.62 -0.21
N ILE A 328 20.96 -6.86 -1.46
CA ILE A 328 19.93 -7.85 -1.79
C ILE A 328 20.65 -9.13 -2.22
N LEU A 329 20.39 -10.19 -1.47
CA LEU A 329 20.92 -11.54 -1.68
C LEU A 329 19.80 -12.49 -2.09
N SER A 330 20.18 -13.68 -2.54
CA SER A 330 19.23 -14.77 -2.78
C SER A 330 19.83 -16.14 -2.48
N ARG A 331 18.96 -17.12 -2.24
CA ARG A 331 19.30 -18.55 -2.23
C ARG A 331 18.29 -19.30 -3.09
N ASP A 332 18.79 -20.20 -3.94
CA ASP A 332 17.92 -21.15 -4.63
C ASP A 332 17.25 -22.08 -3.59
N PHE A 333 16.02 -22.48 -3.85
CA PHE A 333 15.22 -23.32 -2.96
C PHE A 333 14.71 -24.54 -3.71
N ASN A 334 14.90 -25.72 -3.13
CA ASN A 334 14.30 -26.94 -3.62
C ASN A 334 12.99 -27.21 -2.87
N PRO A 335 11.82 -27.06 -3.52
CA PRO A 335 10.53 -27.23 -2.87
C PRO A 335 10.20 -28.68 -2.50
N ASP A 336 10.90 -29.68 -3.04
CA ASP A 336 10.63 -31.09 -2.73
C ASP A 336 11.35 -31.53 -1.44
N THR A 337 12.50 -30.93 -1.15
CA THR A 337 13.32 -31.27 0.02
C THR A 337 13.31 -30.18 1.10
N ASN A 338 12.71 -29.01 0.82
CA ASN A 338 12.76 -27.80 1.65
C ASN A 338 14.20 -27.36 2.00
N THR A 339 15.11 -27.42 1.03
CA THR A 339 16.54 -27.08 1.24
C THR A 339 16.98 -25.88 0.42
N PHE A 340 17.90 -25.08 0.95
CA PHE A 340 18.45 -23.91 0.29
C PHE A 340 19.85 -24.15 -0.27
N GLY A 341 20.11 -23.61 -1.47
CA GLY A 341 21.41 -23.60 -2.14
C GLY A 341 22.39 -22.58 -1.56
N GLN A 342 23.45 -22.26 -2.31
CA GLN A 342 24.44 -21.25 -1.91
C GLN A 342 23.85 -19.83 -1.99
N VAL A 343 24.48 -18.89 -1.28
CA VAL A 343 24.13 -17.47 -1.33
C VAL A 343 24.64 -16.85 -2.64
N ASP A 344 23.80 -16.05 -3.28
CA ASP A 344 24.13 -15.23 -4.45
C ASP A 344 23.78 -13.76 -4.19
N THR A 345 24.55 -12.84 -4.78
CA THR A 345 24.33 -11.39 -4.65
C THR A 345 23.52 -10.86 -5.84
N VAL A 346 22.27 -10.48 -5.58
CA VAL A 346 21.37 -9.91 -6.60
C VAL A 346 21.67 -8.43 -6.85
N PHE A 347 21.97 -7.69 -5.78
CA PHE A 347 22.35 -6.28 -5.85
C PHE A 347 23.26 -5.87 -4.68
N ASN A 348 24.46 -5.39 -5.00
CA ASN A 348 25.45 -4.90 -4.04
C ASN A 348 25.31 -3.38 -3.86
N ALA A 349 24.36 -2.94 -3.04
CA ALA A 349 24.13 -1.52 -2.75
C ALA A 349 25.31 -0.89 -1.99
N ALA A 350 25.97 -1.67 -1.12
CA ALA A 350 27.11 -1.20 -0.32
C ALA A 350 28.27 -0.71 -1.20
N SER A 351 28.48 -1.31 -2.37
CA SER A 351 29.49 -0.86 -3.35
C SER A 351 29.25 0.55 -3.90
N PHE A 352 28.03 1.06 -3.78
CA PHE A 352 27.65 2.44 -4.13
C PHE A 352 27.57 3.36 -2.90
N GLY A 353 27.95 2.87 -1.71
CA GLY A 353 27.77 3.58 -0.44
C GLY A 353 26.31 3.71 0.00
N LYS A 354 25.44 2.83 -0.50
CA LYS A 354 23.98 2.83 -0.29
C LYS A 354 23.51 1.57 0.43
N SER A 355 22.25 1.57 0.83
CA SER A 355 21.54 0.42 1.40
C SER A 355 20.28 0.13 0.62
N ALA A 356 19.98 -1.15 0.34
CA ALA A 356 18.81 -1.59 -0.43
C ALA A 356 17.94 -2.58 0.36
N THR A 357 16.62 -2.34 0.37
CA THR A 357 15.64 -3.13 1.14
C THR A 357 14.36 -3.44 0.37
N PHE A 358 13.52 -4.31 0.95
CA PHE A 358 12.23 -4.74 0.40
C PHE A 358 12.31 -5.28 -1.04
N PRO A 359 13.10 -6.35 -1.30
CA PRO A 359 13.24 -6.91 -2.64
C PRO A 359 11.95 -7.63 -3.06
N ARG A 360 11.12 -6.99 -3.89
CA ARG A 360 9.81 -7.52 -4.28
C ARG A 360 9.74 -7.76 -5.77
N GLU A 361 9.77 -9.05 -6.13
CA GLU A 361 9.70 -9.49 -7.52
C GLU A 361 8.30 -9.26 -8.09
N SER A 362 8.23 -8.86 -9.36
CA SER A 362 6.97 -8.75 -10.09
C SER A 362 6.34 -10.13 -10.28
N PRO A 363 5.00 -10.24 -10.41
CA PRO A 363 4.32 -11.52 -10.55
C PRO A 363 4.76 -12.37 -11.77
N ASP A 364 5.33 -11.73 -12.78
CA ASP A 364 5.86 -12.36 -13.99
C ASP A 364 7.36 -12.74 -13.88
N GLY A 365 7.99 -12.52 -12.72
CA GLY A 365 9.39 -12.85 -12.48
C GLY A 365 10.41 -11.97 -13.19
N ARG A 366 9.98 -10.90 -13.86
CA ARG A 366 10.86 -10.11 -14.72
C ARG A 366 11.57 -8.96 -14.01
N TYR A 367 10.91 -8.32 -13.05
CA TYR A 367 11.41 -7.12 -12.40
C TYR A 367 11.52 -7.32 -10.89
N LEU A 368 12.55 -6.76 -10.28
CA LEU A 368 12.69 -6.68 -8.84
C LEU A 368 12.59 -5.21 -8.42
N LEU A 369 11.52 -4.86 -7.71
CA LEU A 369 11.32 -3.54 -7.11
C LEU A 369 11.93 -3.54 -5.71
N PHE A 370 12.69 -2.50 -5.38
CA PHE A 370 13.32 -2.35 -4.06
C PHE A 370 13.43 -0.87 -3.68
N THR A 371 13.58 -0.58 -2.38
CA THR A 371 13.89 0.76 -1.91
C THR A 371 15.40 0.88 -1.73
N MET A 372 15.99 2.02 -2.12
CA MET A 372 17.40 2.31 -1.86
C MET A 372 17.54 3.66 -1.17
N ALA A 373 18.32 3.71 -0.09
CA ALA A 373 18.63 4.92 0.65
C ALA A 373 20.12 4.96 1.00
N ASP A 374 20.55 5.97 1.75
CA ASP A 374 21.96 6.10 2.13
C ASP A 374 22.44 4.97 3.03
N PHE A 375 21.65 4.51 4.00
CA PHE A 375 22.06 3.52 5.01
C PHE A 375 20.85 2.81 5.63
N GLY A 376 21.08 1.87 6.55
CA GLY A 376 20.04 1.25 7.39
C GLY A 376 18.98 0.51 6.57
N ASN A 377 17.87 0.14 7.22
CA ASN A 377 16.83 -0.66 6.58
C ASN A 377 15.44 0.00 6.54
N PHE A 378 15.16 0.94 7.46
CA PHE A 378 13.83 1.50 7.67
C PHE A 378 13.59 2.80 6.87
N HIS A 379 13.77 2.68 5.55
CA HIS A 379 13.91 3.81 4.62
C HIS A 379 12.72 4.78 4.56
N ILE A 380 11.54 4.43 5.09
CA ILE A 380 10.39 5.35 5.17
C ILE A 380 10.66 6.60 6.04
N TRP A 381 11.76 6.60 6.81
CA TRP A 381 12.22 7.77 7.57
C TRP A 381 13.41 8.50 6.93
N HIS A 382 13.94 7.96 5.84
CA HIS A 382 15.18 8.43 5.23
C HIS A 382 14.91 9.31 4.02
N LYS A 383 15.22 10.61 4.10
CA LYS A 383 14.95 11.58 3.03
C LYS A 383 15.65 11.31 1.70
N SER A 384 16.56 10.35 1.65
CA SER A 384 17.21 9.87 0.42
C SER A 384 16.62 8.58 -0.15
N ALA A 385 15.51 8.08 0.43
CA ALA A 385 14.88 6.84 0.03
C ALA A 385 14.07 7.01 -1.25
N ASP A 386 14.48 6.25 -2.25
CA ASP A 386 13.90 6.21 -3.59
C ASP A 386 13.51 4.76 -3.94
N LEU A 387 12.49 4.59 -4.77
CA LEU A 387 12.20 3.29 -5.40
C LEU A 387 13.11 3.05 -6.60
N TYR A 388 13.59 1.81 -6.73
CA TYR A 388 14.42 1.32 -7.82
C TYR A 388 13.84 0.04 -8.39
N VAL A 389 14.04 -0.16 -9.69
CA VAL A 389 13.70 -1.41 -10.36
C VAL A 389 14.94 -2.01 -11.01
N LYS A 390 15.14 -3.31 -10.80
CA LYS A 390 16.09 -4.14 -11.53
C LYS A 390 15.32 -5.01 -12.53
N ASP A 391 15.65 -4.93 -13.82
CA ASP A 391 15.19 -5.92 -14.79
C ASP A 391 16.07 -7.17 -14.62
N LEU A 392 15.49 -8.26 -14.13
CA LEU A 392 16.19 -9.50 -13.78
C LEU A 392 16.72 -10.25 -15.01
N ARG A 393 16.15 -10.00 -16.18
CA ARG A 393 16.60 -10.59 -17.45
C ARG A 393 17.87 -9.91 -17.98
N THR A 394 17.95 -8.58 -17.87
CA THR A 394 19.07 -7.79 -18.40
C THR A 394 20.10 -7.42 -17.34
N GLY A 395 19.75 -7.49 -16.07
CA GLY A 395 20.55 -7.05 -14.94
C GLY A 395 20.52 -5.54 -14.69
N ASN A 396 19.91 -4.75 -15.59
CA ASN A 396 19.86 -3.30 -15.53
C ASN A 396 19.10 -2.80 -14.31
N VAL A 397 19.64 -1.80 -13.63
CA VAL A 397 19.03 -1.15 -12.46
C VAL A 397 18.80 0.32 -12.76
N ARG A 398 17.62 0.83 -12.40
CA ARG A 398 17.30 2.26 -12.53
C ARG A 398 16.39 2.76 -11.40
N PRO A 399 16.51 4.03 -10.99
CA PRO A 399 15.49 4.67 -10.15
C PRO A 399 14.17 4.79 -10.92
N LEU A 400 13.05 4.70 -10.22
CA LEU A 400 11.72 5.01 -10.74
C LEU A 400 11.44 6.51 -10.65
N ARG A 401 12.16 7.32 -11.42
CA ARG A 401 12.07 8.80 -11.38
C ARG A 401 10.68 9.34 -11.65
N GLU A 402 9.86 8.59 -12.41
CA GLU A 402 8.48 8.95 -12.72
C GLU A 402 7.56 8.84 -11.48
N VAL A 403 7.99 8.06 -10.48
CA VAL A 403 7.24 7.73 -9.27
C VAL A 403 7.77 8.49 -8.07
N ASN A 404 9.09 8.55 -7.92
CA ASN A 404 9.75 9.16 -6.78
C ASN A 404 9.46 10.67 -6.69
N SER A 405 9.45 11.17 -5.46
CA SER A 405 9.26 12.58 -5.15
C SER A 405 10.55 13.23 -4.66
N ASN A 406 10.47 14.47 -4.18
CA ASN A 406 11.59 15.12 -3.49
C ASN A 406 11.64 14.77 -1.99
N ASP A 407 10.81 13.83 -1.54
CA ASP A 407 10.79 13.34 -0.16
C ASP A 407 11.06 11.82 -0.17
N VAL A 408 10.22 11.03 0.50
CA VAL A 408 10.43 9.61 0.76
C VAL A 408 9.46 8.75 -0.01
N GLU A 409 9.98 7.67 -0.60
CA GLU A 409 9.22 6.51 -1.04
C GLU A 409 9.81 5.21 -0.47
N SER A 410 8.99 4.44 0.23
CA SER A 410 9.39 3.14 0.78
C SER A 410 8.17 2.24 0.96
N TYR A 411 8.42 0.97 1.28
CA TYR A 411 7.45 -0.14 1.29
C TYR A 411 6.52 -0.12 0.07
N HIS A 412 6.67 -1.11 -0.79
CA HIS A 412 5.88 -1.27 -2.00
C HIS A 412 5.24 -2.64 -2.11
N SER A 413 4.25 -2.77 -2.99
CA SER A 413 3.68 -4.04 -3.39
C SER A 413 3.21 -3.98 -4.84
N TRP A 414 3.24 -5.12 -5.51
CA TRP A 414 2.75 -5.28 -6.89
C TRP A 414 1.30 -5.70 -6.87
N SER A 415 0.49 -5.26 -7.84
CA SER A 415 -0.79 -5.93 -8.11
C SER A 415 -0.56 -7.32 -8.69
N SER A 416 -1.54 -8.21 -8.56
CA SER A 416 -1.46 -9.60 -9.03
C SER A 416 -1.14 -9.76 -10.52
N ASN A 417 -1.52 -8.79 -11.36
CA ASN A 417 -1.20 -8.76 -12.78
C ASN A 417 0.12 -8.05 -13.13
N GLY A 418 0.83 -7.51 -12.14
CA GLY A 418 2.11 -6.81 -12.28
C GLY A 418 2.02 -5.47 -13.01
N ARG A 419 0.81 -4.91 -13.18
CA ARG A 419 0.59 -3.65 -13.91
C ARG A 419 0.48 -2.43 -13.00
N TRP A 420 0.33 -2.64 -11.69
CA TRP A 420 0.23 -1.57 -10.71
C TRP A 420 1.22 -1.80 -9.58
N ILE A 421 1.76 -0.72 -9.08
CA ILE A 421 2.55 -0.71 -7.85
C ILE A 421 1.86 0.23 -6.87
N VAL A 422 1.73 -0.20 -5.62
CA VAL A 422 1.38 0.65 -4.49
C VAL A 422 2.61 0.84 -3.64
N PHE A 423 2.81 2.05 -3.11
CA PHE A 423 3.93 2.35 -2.24
C PHE A 423 3.57 3.40 -1.20
N SER A 424 4.32 3.44 -0.10
CA SER A 424 4.15 4.44 0.95
C SER A 424 5.00 5.66 0.64
N SER A 425 4.39 6.84 0.64
CA SER A 425 5.09 8.10 0.40
C SER A 425 4.78 9.14 1.46
N ARG A 426 5.75 10.00 1.75
CA ARG A 426 5.60 11.18 2.63
C ARG A 426 5.56 12.50 1.83
N ARG A 427 5.37 12.44 0.51
CA ARG A 427 5.50 13.59 -0.40
C ARG A 427 4.61 14.80 -0.11
N ASP A 428 3.50 14.60 0.61
CA ASP A 428 2.52 15.65 0.84
C ASP A 428 2.95 16.57 2.01
N ASP A 429 3.06 16.01 3.22
CA ASP A 429 3.31 16.76 4.45
C ASP A 429 4.62 16.37 5.16
N GLY A 430 5.39 15.43 4.60
CA GLY A 430 6.63 14.92 5.15
C GLY A 430 6.49 14.10 6.45
N SER A 431 5.27 13.96 6.98
CA SER A 431 4.99 13.53 8.36
C SER A 431 4.10 12.30 8.46
N TYR A 432 3.17 12.11 7.53
CA TYR A 432 2.32 10.92 7.44
C TYR A 432 2.60 10.18 6.14
N THR A 433 2.56 8.86 6.20
CA THR A 433 2.64 8.04 4.99
C THR A 433 1.27 7.91 4.35
N ARG A 434 1.21 8.14 3.05
CA ARG A 434 0.03 7.96 2.19
C ARG A 434 0.32 6.89 1.13
N PRO A 435 -0.65 6.04 0.79
CA PRO A 435 -0.49 5.06 -0.26
C PRO A 435 -0.66 5.76 -1.62
N TYR A 436 0.40 5.71 -2.42
CA TYR A 436 0.40 6.16 -3.80
C TYR A 436 0.44 4.94 -4.72
N ILE A 437 -0.26 5.05 -5.85
CA ILE A 437 -0.42 4.00 -6.85
C ILE A 437 0.16 4.51 -8.16
N ALA A 438 1.02 3.72 -8.81
CA ALA A 438 1.54 4.01 -10.13
C ALA A 438 1.28 2.86 -11.10
N TRP A 439 1.01 3.21 -12.35
CA TRP A 439 0.96 2.24 -13.45
C TRP A 439 2.38 1.84 -13.84
N PHE A 440 2.60 0.53 -13.96
CA PHE A 440 3.83 -0.06 -14.47
C PHE A 440 3.48 -0.81 -15.77
N ASP A 441 3.86 -0.23 -16.90
CA ASP A 441 3.44 -0.73 -18.20
C ASP A 441 4.17 -2.02 -18.61
N SER A 442 3.65 -2.72 -19.62
CA SER A 442 4.20 -4.00 -20.11
C SER A 442 5.62 -3.88 -20.69
N LYS A 443 6.07 -2.66 -20.99
CA LYS A 443 7.43 -2.36 -21.47
C LYS A 443 8.40 -2.11 -20.33
N GLY A 444 7.92 -2.04 -19.09
CA GLY A 444 8.74 -1.81 -17.89
C GLY A 444 8.90 -0.35 -17.51
N ASN A 445 8.04 0.55 -18.00
CA ASN A 445 8.04 1.96 -17.60
C ASN A 445 7.03 2.18 -16.48
N ALA A 446 7.41 2.99 -15.49
CA ALA A 446 6.48 3.49 -14.50
C ALA A 446 5.93 4.84 -14.96
N HIS A 447 4.71 5.17 -14.54
CA HIS A 447 4.03 6.42 -14.86
C HIS A 447 3.73 7.22 -13.59
N LYS A 448 3.37 8.50 -13.77
CA LYS A 448 3.10 9.41 -12.65
C LYS A 448 2.07 8.79 -11.69
N PRO A 449 2.36 8.72 -10.38
CA PRO A 449 1.49 8.12 -9.40
C PRO A 449 0.33 9.05 -9.01
N PHE A 450 -0.71 8.46 -8.45
CA PHE A 450 -1.81 9.16 -7.78
C PHE A 450 -2.03 8.58 -6.38
N VAL A 451 -2.54 9.40 -5.46
CA VAL A 451 -2.85 8.96 -4.09
C VAL A 451 -4.17 8.17 -4.08
N LEU A 452 -4.30 7.18 -3.19
CA LEU A 452 -5.51 6.37 -3.05
C LEU A 452 -6.80 7.23 -2.89
N PRO A 453 -7.81 7.10 -3.74
CA PRO A 453 -9.04 7.90 -3.63
C PRO A 453 -9.88 7.61 -2.37
N GLN A 454 -10.48 8.66 -1.78
CA GLN A 454 -11.10 8.61 -0.44
C GLN A 454 -12.58 8.99 -0.35
N GLY A 455 -13.19 9.53 -1.41
CA GLY A 455 -14.64 9.82 -1.39
C GLY A 455 -15.06 10.95 -0.44
N LYS A 456 -14.11 11.76 0.07
CA LYS A 456 -14.36 12.74 1.14
C LYS A 456 -13.42 13.95 1.05
N SER A 457 -14.03 15.14 1.08
CA SER A 457 -13.33 16.43 1.17
C SER A 457 -12.34 16.51 2.34
N GLY A 458 -11.10 16.87 2.02
CA GLY A 458 -10.01 17.09 2.97
C GLY A 458 -9.61 15.84 3.76
N PHE A 459 -9.89 14.63 3.26
CA PHE A 459 -9.65 13.38 3.99
C PHE A 459 -8.22 13.29 4.54
N TYR A 460 -7.21 13.47 3.68
CA TYR A 460 -5.81 13.34 4.09
C TYR A 460 -5.32 14.46 5.01
N LYS A 461 -5.91 15.66 4.89
CA LYS A 461 -5.62 16.78 5.80
C LYS A 461 -6.21 16.56 7.20
N LYS A 462 -7.30 15.79 7.30
CA LYS A 462 -8.01 15.50 8.56
C LYS A 462 -7.60 14.15 9.18
N LEU A 463 -6.82 13.33 8.47
CA LEU A 463 -6.38 12.03 8.95
C LEU A 463 -5.01 12.10 9.62
N TYR A 464 -5.01 12.04 10.94
CA TYR A 464 -3.80 11.98 11.78
C TYR A 464 -3.24 10.55 11.95
N LYS A 465 -3.34 9.72 10.91
CA LYS A 465 -2.79 8.35 10.87
C LYS A 465 -1.99 8.15 9.61
N SER A 466 -0.92 7.39 9.69
CA SER A 466 -0.10 6.89 8.60
C SER A 466 -0.67 5.57 8.07
N PHE A 467 -0.63 5.39 6.75
CA PHE A 467 -0.91 4.10 6.10
C PHE A 467 0.39 3.33 6.02
N ASN A 468 0.43 2.14 6.61
CA ASN A 468 1.62 1.31 6.64
C ASN A 468 1.31 -0.07 6.06
N ILE A 469 2.29 -0.67 5.38
CA ILE A 469 2.20 -2.00 4.78
C ILE A 469 1.00 -2.10 3.80
N PRO A 470 0.87 -1.22 2.79
CA PRO A 470 -0.17 -1.38 1.76
C PRO A 470 0.11 -2.62 0.89
N GLU A 471 -0.76 -3.61 0.95
CA GLU A 471 -0.67 -4.87 0.21
C GLU A 471 -1.94 -5.09 -0.62
N PHE A 472 -1.77 -5.40 -1.91
CA PHE A 472 -2.88 -5.76 -2.77
C PHE A 472 -3.38 -7.17 -2.46
N ILE A 473 -4.70 -7.36 -2.53
CA ILE A 473 -5.32 -8.69 -2.48
C ILE A 473 -6.46 -8.79 -3.51
N VAL A 474 -6.66 -9.99 -4.06
CA VAL A 474 -7.73 -10.29 -5.03
C VAL A 474 -8.99 -10.82 -4.35
N SER A 475 -8.83 -11.50 -3.20
CA SER A 475 -9.94 -12.02 -2.39
C SER A 475 -9.97 -11.31 -1.05
N PRO A 476 -11.14 -10.92 -0.52
CA PRO A 476 -11.24 -10.18 0.73
C PRO A 476 -10.87 -11.06 1.92
N VAL A 477 -10.42 -10.44 3.02
CA VAL A 477 -10.28 -11.11 4.31
C VAL A 477 -11.67 -11.42 4.87
N VAL A 478 -11.95 -12.70 5.09
CA VAL A 478 -13.27 -13.19 5.54
C VAL A 478 -13.32 -13.43 7.04
N GLN A 479 -12.17 -13.69 7.67
CA GLN A 479 -12.05 -13.93 9.10
C GLN A 479 -12.54 -12.69 9.88
N SER A 480 -13.33 -12.93 10.93
CA SER A 480 -13.87 -11.85 11.75
C SER A 480 -12.86 -11.40 12.80
N SER A 481 -12.85 -10.10 13.11
CA SER A 481 -12.03 -9.56 14.21
C SER A 481 -12.27 -10.29 15.53
N ARG A 482 -13.50 -10.78 15.77
CA ARG A 482 -13.85 -11.55 16.97
C ARG A 482 -13.17 -12.91 17.00
N ALA A 483 -13.25 -13.68 15.91
CA ALA A 483 -12.61 -14.99 15.84
C ALA A 483 -11.09 -14.89 16.04
N MET A 484 -10.47 -13.87 15.44
CA MET A 484 -9.04 -13.60 15.62
C MET A 484 -8.71 -13.23 17.08
N ALA A 485 -9.53 -12.39 17.72
CA ALA A 485 -9.36 -12.03 19.13
C ALA A 485 -9.55 -13.21 20.09
N GLU A 486 -10.48 -14.14 19.79
CA GLU A 486 -10.70 -15.35 20.59
C GLU A 486 -9.48 -16.28 20.55
N VAL A 487 -8.89 -16.50 19.38
CA VAL A 487 -7.64 -17.28 19.25
C VAL A 487 -6.45 -16.57 19.91
N LEU A 488 -6.36 -15.25 19.80
CA LEU A 488 -5.27 -14.48 20.42
C LEU A 488 -5.23 -14.59 21.95
N LYS A 489 -6.38 -14.74 22.61
CA LYS A 489 -6.46 -14.93 24.07
C LYS A 489 -5.91 -16.28 24.53
N GLY A 490 -5.81 -17.24 23.61
CA GLY A 490 -5.23 -18.55 23.87
C GLY A 490 -3.70 -18.51 23.97
N GLU A 491 -3.15 -19.62 24.45
CA GLU A 491 -1.72 -19.90 24.39
C GLU A 491 -1.27 -20.04 22.93
N ALA A 492 -0.03 -19.67 22.64
CA ALA A 492 0.56 -19.85 21.33
C ALA A 492 1.24 -21.22 21.25
N ASP A 493 1.04 -21.93 20.15
CA ASP A 493 1.78 -23.15 19.84
C ASP A 493 3.25 -22.78 19.63
N VAL A 494 4.14 -23.36 20.43
CA VAL A 494 5.59 -23.12 20.30
C VAL A 494 6.11 -23.96 19.15
N VAL A 495 6.58 -23.28 18.10
CA VAL A 495 7.15 -23.93 16.91
C VAL A 495 8.62 -24.24 17.19
N PRO A 496 9.06 -25.51 17.18
CA PRO A 496 10.47 -25.85 17.35
C PRO A 496 11.33 -25.31 16.20
N LEU A 497 12.51 -24.82 16.53
CA LEU A 497 13.56 -24.44 15.60
C LEU A 497 14.61 -25.54 15.55
N ASN A 498 14.72 -26.19 14.39
CA ASN A 498 15.71 -27.22 14.14
C ASN A 498 17.01 -26.55 13.66
N GLU A 499 18.10 -26.92 14.31
CA GLU A 499 19.47 -26.51 13.96
C GLU A 499 19.98 -27.17 12.67
#